data_AF-O86980-F1
#
_entry.id   AF-O86980-F1
#
_cell.length_a   1.000
_cell.length_b   1.000
_cell.length_c   1.000
_cell.angle_alpha   90.00
_cell.angle_beta   90.00
_cell.angle_gamma   90.00
#
_symmetry.space_group_name_H-M   'P 1'
#
loop_
_entity.id
_entity.type
_entity.pdbx_description
1 polymer ?
#
loop_
_entity_poly.entity_id
_entity_poly.type
_entity_poly.pdbx_seq_one_letter_code
_entity_poly.pdbx_strand_id
1 'polypeptide(L)'
;EFTAAQQYVAIAVYFDSEDLPQLAKHFYSQAVEERNHAMMLVQHLLDRDLRVEIPGVDTVRNQFDRPREALALALDQERTVTDQVGRLTAVARDEGDFLGEQLHAV
;
A
#
# COMPACT_ATOMS: atom_id res chain seq x y z
N GLU A 1 2.48 -3.39 -1.03
CA GLU A 1 1.20 -3.23 -1.76
C GLU A 1 0.06 -4.10 -1.23
N PHE A 2 0.02 -5.43 -1.44
CA PHE A 2 -1.14 -6.23 -0.98
C PHE A 2 -1.40 -6.18 0.54
N THR A 3 -0.37 -6.33 1.37
CA THR A 3 -0.49 -6.15 2.83
C THR A 3 -0.95 -4.73 3.20
N ALA A 4 -0.47 -3.71 2.48
CA ALA A 4 -0.86 -2.32 2.70
C ALA A 4 -2.34 -2.09 2.39
N ALA A 5 -2.82 -2.58 1.23
CA ALA A 5 -4.23 -2.58 0.87
C ALA A 5 -5.10 -3.21 1.96
N GLN A 6 -4.70 -4.39 2.46
CA GLN A 6 -5.42 -5.08 3.53
C GLN A 6 -5.40 -4.29 4.85
N GLN A 7 -4.28 -3.64 5.20
CA GLN A 7 -4.16 -2.83 6.41
C GLN A 7 -5.01 -1.56 6.33
N TYR A 8 -5.12 -0.92 5.15
CA TYR A 8 -6.00 0.21 4.93
C TYR A 8 -7.48 -0.17 5.04
N VAL A 9 -7.88 -1.37 4.61
CA VAL A 9 -9.23 -1.89 4.90
C VAL A 9 -9.47 -1.98 6.40
N ALA A 10 -8.52 -2.53 7.17
CA ALA A 10 -8.67 -2.65 8.62
C ALA A 10 -8.77 -1.27 9.32
N ILE A 11 -7.98 -0.29 8.86
CA ILE A 11 -8.04 1.09 9.36
C ILE A 11 -9.39 1.75 8.99
N ALA A 12 -9.87 1.55 7.77
CA ALA A 12 -11.16 2.08 7.33
C ALA A 12 -12.31 1.54 8.17
N VAL A 13 -12.34 0.22 8.41
CA VAL A 13 -13.35 -0.43 9.26
C VAL A 13 -13.30 0.11 10.69
N TYR A 14 -12.11 0.33 11.25
CA TYR A 14 -11.97 0.95 12.56
C TYR A 14 -12.60 2.35 12.59
N PHE A 15 -12.28 3.23 11.62
CA PHE A 15 -12.88 4.56 11.57
C PHE A 15 -14.39 4.55 11.37
N ASP A 16 -14.92 3.59 10.61
CA ASP A 16 -16.35 3.42 10.41
C ASP A 16 -17.04 3.02 11.73
N SER A 17 -16.39 2.17 12.54
CA SER A 17 -16.88 1.79 13.87
C SER A 17 -16.82 2.89 14.93
N GLU A 18 -16.01 3.93 14.70
CA GLU A 18 -15.83 5.09 15.60
C GLU A 18 -16.65 6.31 15.14
N ASP A 19 -17.64 6.14 14.24
CA ASP A 19 -18.46 7.20 13.66
C ASP A 19 -17.64 8.30 12.94
N LEU A 20 -16.53 7.91 12.29
CA LEU A 20 -15.64 8.79 11.51
C LEU A 20 -15.70 8.48 10.00
N PRO A 21 -16.86 8.66 9.33
CA PRO A 21 -17.11 8.14 7.99
C PRO A 21 -16.24 8.78 6.88
N GLN A 22 -15.81 10.03 7.08
CA GLN A 22 -14.94 10.71 6.10
C GLN A 22 -13.53 10.11 6.09
N LEU A 23 -13.01 9.72 7.26
CA LEU A 23 -11.73 9.02 7.37
C LEU A 23 -11.88 7.59 6.85
N ALA A 24 -12.96 6.89 7.22
CA ALA A 24 -13.25 5.56 6.69
C ALA A 24 -13.26 5.54 5.15
N LYS A 25 -14.00 6.48 4.53
CA LYS A 25 -14.05 6.63 3.07
C LYS A 25 -12.67 6.83 2.45
N HIS A 26 -11.85 7.68 3.04
CA HIS A 26 -10.48 7.93 2.57
C HIS A 26 -9.63 6.65 2.62
N PHE A 27 -9.66 5.91 3.72
CA PHE A 27 -8.88 4.68 3.83
C PHE A 27 -9.41 3.54 2.95
N TYR A 28 -10.72 3.49 2.67
CA TYR A 28 -11.25 2.58 1.65
C TYR A 28 -10.73 2.91 0.24
N SER A 29 -10.62 4.20 -0.14
CA SER A 29 -10.02 4.55 -1.43
C SER A 29 -8.54 4.23 -1.49
N GLN A 30 -7.79 4.52 -0.42
CA GLN A 30 -6.36 4.15 -0.31
C GLN A 30 -6.15 2.64 -0.44
N ALA A 31 -7.02 1.82 0.17
CA ALA A 31 -6.95 0.36 0.01
C ALA A 31 -7.11 -0.11 -1.46
N VAL A 32 -7.99 0.55 -2.22
CA VAL A 32 -8.20 0.25 -3.64
C VAL A 32 -7.00 0.68 -4.47
N GLU A 33 -6.44 1.86 -4.19
CA GLU A 33 -5.23 2.37 -4.85
C GLU A 33 -4.05 1.40 -4.68
N GLU A 34 -3.77 0.98 -3.44
CA GLU A 34 -2.66 0.03 -3.20
C GLU A 34 -2.88 -1.33 -3.84
N ARG A 35 -4.13 -1.78 -3.90
CA ARG A 35 -4.45 -3.00 -4.64
C ARG A 35 -4.17 -2.82 -6.13
N ASN A 36 -4.48 -1.67 -6.71
CA ASN A 36 -4.18 -1.37 -8.11
C ASN A 36 -2.66 -1.29 -8.35
N HIS A 37 -1.89 -0.70 -7.43
CA HIS A 37 -0.42 -0.71 -7.49
C HIS A 37 0.13 -2.13 -7.50
N ALA A 38 -0.37 -3.01 -6.62
CA ALA A 38 0.02 -4.42 -6.60
C ALA A 38 -0.27 -5.11 -7.93
N MET A 39 -1.44 -4.85 -8.53
CA MET A 39 -1.81 -5.42 -9.83
C MET A 39 -0.96 -4.89 -10.98
N MET A 40 -0.57 -3.61 -10.95
CA MET A 40 0.36 -3.04 -11.92
C MET A 40 1.73 -3.73 -11.87
N LEU A 41 2.25 -4.00 -10.66
CA LEU A 41 3.50 -4.74 -10.49
C LEU A 41 3.39 -6.17 -11.03
N VAL A 42 2.29 -6.86 -10.75
CA VAL A 42 2.04 -8.21 -11.29
C VAL A 42 2.05 -8.19 -12.82
N GLN A 43 1.33 -7.25 -13.44
CA GLN A 43 1.29 -7.12 -14.91
C GLN A 43 2.69 -6.85 -15.48
N HIS A 44 3.44 -5.94 -14.86
CA HIS A 44 4.80 -5.60 -15.27
C HIS A 44 5.75 -6.81 -15.27
N LEU A 45 5.64 -7.70 -14.28
CA LEU A 45 6.43 -8.92 -14.20
C LEU A 45 6.02 -9.93 -15.27
N LEU A 46 4.71 -10.07 -15.52
CA LEU A 46 4.19 -10.94 -16.57
C LEU A 46 4.62 -10.47 -17.98
N ASP A 47 4.66 -9.16 -18.23
CA ASP A 47 5.12 -8.57 -19.49
C ASP A 47 6.60 -8.85 -19.78
N ARG A 48 7.36 -9.31 -18.77
CA ARG A 48 8.77 -9.72 -18.87
C ARG A 48 8.94 -11.25 -18.92
N ASP A 49 7.87 -11.98 -19.18
CA ASP A 49 7.82 -13.46 -19.20
C ASP A 49 8.31 -14.11 -17.88
N LEU A 50 8.22 -13.38 -16.76
CA LEU A 50 8.58 -13.90 -15.45
C LEU A 50 7.43 -14.73 -14.86
N ARG A 51 7.76 -15.86 -14.24
CA ARG A 51 6.79 -16.62 -13.46
C ARG A 51 6.48 -15.88 -12.16
N VAL A 52 5.24 -15.41 -12.01
CA VAL A 52 4.78 -14.68 -10.82
C VAL A 52 4.05 -15.62 -9.87
N GLU A 53 4.44 -15.62 -8.60
CA GLU A 53 3.69 -16.22 -7.49
C GLU A 53 3.06 -15.09 -6.68
N ILE A 54 1.77 -15.19 -6.37
CA ILE A 54 1.08 -14.21 -5.53
C ILE A 54 1.20 -14.65 -4.08
N PRO A 55 1.91 -13.89 -3.22
CA PRO A 55 2.07 -14.25 -1.83
C PRO A 55 0.76 -14.06 -1.05
N GLY A 56 0.67 -14.72 0.11
CA GLY A 56 -0.32 -14.37 1.12
C GLY A 56 -0.07 -12.95 1.66
N VAL A 57 -1.07 -12.39 2.33
CA VAL A 57 -0.93 -11.11 3.06
C VAL A 57 -0.50 -11.35 4.50
N ASP A 58 0.26 -10.42 5.05
CA ASP A 58 0.62 -10.45 6.46
C ASP A 58 -0.60 -10.19 7.35
N THR A 59 -0.43 -10.48 8.64
CA THR A 59 -1.47 -10.16 9.64
C THR A 59 -1.59 -8.64 9.76
N VAL A 60 -2.83 -8.14 9.67
CA VAL A 60 -3.13 -6.71 9.81
C VAL A 60 -3.58 -6.38 11.23
N ARG A 61 -3.26 -5.16 11.69
CA ARG A 61 -3.73 -4.61 12.96
C ARG A 61 -5.17 -4.10 12.78
N ASN A 62 -6.10 -4.67 13.55
CA ASN A 62 -7.52 -4.31 13.49
C ASN A 62 -7.98 -3.42 14.65
N GLN A 63 -7.24 -3.41 15.77
CA GLN A 63 -7.64 -2.74 17.00
C GLN A 63 -6.71 -1.57 17.31
N PHE A 64 -7.32 -0.45 17.67
CA PHE A 64 -6.64 0.79 18.02
C PHE A 64 -7.34 1.42 19.22
N ASP A 65 -6.56 1.84 20.21
CA ASP A 65 -7.13 2.46 21.41
C ASP A 65 -7.59 3.89 21.13
N ARG A 66 -7.00 4.54 20.11
CA ARG A 66 -7.30 5.92 19.73
C ARG A 66 -7.17 6.12 18.21
N PRO A 67 -8.00 6.99 17.60
CA PRO A 67 -7.90 7.37 16.19
C PRO A 67 -6.50 7.75 15.71
N ARG A 68 -5.74 8.47 16.55
CA ARG A 68 -4.37 8.88 16.25
C ARG A 68 -3.40 7.70 16.03
N GLU A 69 -3.66 6.52 16.59
CA GLU A 69 -2.81 5.35 16.42
C GLU A 69 -2.99 4.72 15.05
N ALA A 70 -4.23 4.68 14.55
CA ALA A 70 -4.52 4.25 13.20
C ALA A 70 -3.89 5.19 12.16
N LEU A 71 -3.96 6.50 12.40
CA LEU A 71 -3.29 7.51 11.56
C LEU A 71 -1.75 7.39 11.62
N ALA A 72 -1.19 7.16 12.81
CA ALA A 72 0.25 6.98 12.96
C ALA A 72 0.74 5.71 12.24
N LEU A 73 -0.05 4.63 12.29
CA LEU A 73 0.24 3.42 11.53
C LEU A 73 0.22 3.69 10.03
N ALA A 74 -0.82 4.34 9.51
CA ALA A 74 -0.90 4.69 8.09
C ALA A 74 0.31 5.52 7.62
N LEU A 75 0.69 6.55 8.39
CA LEU A 75 1.84 7.38 8.07
C LEU A 75 3.16 6.60 8.06
N ASP A 76 3.33 5.64 8.97
CA ASP A 76 4.51 4.77 8.99
C ASP A 76 4.57 3.84 7.78
N GLN A 77 3.41 3.36 7.31
CA GLN A 77 3.30 2.58 6.08
C GLN A 77 3.69 3.42 4.85
N GLU A 78 3.15 4.63 4.70
CA GLU A 78 3.51 5.54 3.60
C GLU A 78 5.02 5.84 3.57
N ARG A 79 5.63 6.08 4.74
CA ARG A 79 7.08 6.28 4.84
C ARG A 79 7.85 5.04 4.40
N THR A 80 7.42 3.86 4.84
CA THR A 80 8.03 2.59 4.47
C THR A 80 7.96 2.36 2.96
N VAL A 81 6.81 2.62 2.34
CA VAL A 81 6.63 2.53 0.88
C VAL A 81 7.53 3.54 0.16
N THR A 82 7.58 4.78 0.63
CA THR A 82 8.45 5.83 0.06
C THR A 82 9.93 5.41 0.09
N ASP A 83 10.40 4.83 1.20
CA ASP A 83 11.77 4.33 1.33
C ASP A 83 12.03 3.09 0.45
N GLN A 84 11.03 2.25 0.23
CA GLN A 84 11.12 1.11 -0.69
C GLN A 84 11.19 1.56 -2.14
N VAL A 85 10.35 2.52 -2.56
CA VAL A 85 10.38 3.13 -3.90
C VAL A 85 11.70 3.84 -4.13
N GLY A 86 12.22 4.58 -3.14
CA GLY A 86 13.53 5.21 -3.22
C GLY A 86 14.66 4.19 -3.47
N ARG A 87 14.62 3.05 -2.78
CA ARG A 87 15.58 1.94 -3.01
C ARG A 87 15.39 1.28 -4.36
N LEU A 88 14.16 1.00 -4.77
CA LEU A 88 13.87 0.41 -6.08
C LEU A 88 14.34 1.33 -7.21
N THR A 89 14.09 2.64 -7.10
CA THR A 89 14.53 3.65 -8.07
C THR A 89 16.05 3.74 -8.11
N ALA A 90 16.74 3.61 -6.97
CA ALA A 90 18.20 3.58 -6.95
C ALA A 90 18.77 2.35 -7.67
N VAL A 91 18.22 1.16 -7.42
CA VAL A 91 18.61 -0.09 -8.09
C VAL A 91 18.27 -0.05 -9.59
N ALA A 92 17.08 0.42 -9.92
CA ALA A 92 16.60 0.47 -11.29
C ALA A 92 17.33 1.54 -12.12
N ARG A 93 17.84 2.63 -11.52
CA ARG A 93 18.76 3.56 -12.20
C ARG A 93 20.13 2.94 -12.51
N ASP A 94 20.62 2.03 -11.67
CA ASP A 94 21.82 1.25 -11.94
C ASP A 94 21.60 0.23 -13.07
N GLU A 95 20.36 -0.22 -13.29
CA GLU A 95 19.97 -1.21 -14.31
C GLU A 95 19.24 -0.64 -15.54
N GLY A 96 18.88 0.64 -15.55
CA GLY A 96 18.20 1.35 -16.64
C GLY A 96 16.66 1.25 -16.70
N ASP A 97 15.98 0.88 -15.60
CA ASP A 97 14.51 0.71 -15.55
C ASP A 97 13.82 1.84 -14.73
N PHE A 98 12.71 2.40 -15.22
CA PHE A 98 12.02 3.55 -14.61
C PHE A 98 10.60 3.15 -14.15
N LEU A 99 10.54 2.37 -13.07
CA LEU A 99 9.28 1.95 -12.42
C LEU A 99 8.82 2.90 -11.30
N GLY A 100 9.74 3.65 -10.70
CA GLY A 100 9.50 4.38 -9.45
C GLY A 100 8.55 5.58 -9.56
N GLU A 101 8.38 6.16 -10.76
CA GLU A 101 7.64 7.42 -10.94
C GLU A 101 6.11 7.23 -11.01
N GLN A 102 5.61 6.02 -11.30
CA GLN A 102 4.18 5.78 -11.49
C GLN A 102 3.44 5.32 -10.22
N LEU A 103 4.15 5.05 -9.12
CA LEU A 103 3.59 4.52 -7.86
C LEU A 103 3.10 5.62 -6.90
N HIS A 104 3.42 6.90 -7.14
CA HIS A 104 3.11 8.02 -6.23
C HIS A 104 2.21 9.09 -6.87
N ALA A 105 1.06 8.70 -7.42
CA ALA A 105 -0.03 9.65 -7.62
C ALA A 105 -0.89 9.68 -6.33
N VAL A 106 -0.55 10.58 -5.41
CA VAL A 106 -1.40 10.99 -4.27
C VAL A 106 -2.24 12.19 -4.69
#